data_AF-A0A9P8IWS1-F1
#
_entry.id   AF-A0A9P8IWS1-F1
#
_cell.length_a   1.000
_cell.length_b   1.000
_cell.length_c   1.000
_cell.angle_alpha   90.00
_cell.angle_beta   90.00
_cell.angle_gamma   90.00
#
_symmetry.space_group_name_H-M   'P 1'
#
loop_
_entity.id
_entity.type
_entity.pdbx_description
1 polymer ?
#
loop_
_entity_poly.entity_id
_entity_poly.type
_entity_poly.pdbx_seq_one_letter_code
_entity_poly.pdbx_strand_id
1 'polypeptide(L)'
;MQAVIPILLLPKHVTPTPFNLPLLKAIQKVLNDSYTATYCAYPEIFGTSHLRMADPAQLADIIGADGFTIVLVRVTSDGADQQPQLCEVLATGSVKDFGEGDVETYAQWSKNRSGSEWESQVENRGHSGGTTGRRAEEVQKFEVTAFAVSPHCQAAGLGAQVLSEIKWLVSSDSNGPRVRNITADNEVLIRGLGLWY
;
A
#
# COMPACT_ATOMS: atom_id res chain seq x y z
N MET A 1 -2.16 19.99 -20.04
CA MET A 1 -0.89 19.46 -19.47
C MET A 1 -1.20 18.10 -18.85
N GLN A 2 -0.40 17.07 -19.08
CA GLN A 2 -0.59 15.76 -18.43
C GLN A 2 0.31 15.68 -17.19
N ALA A 3 -0.28 15.48 -16.02
CA ALA A 3 0.46 15.34 -14.77
C ALA A 3 0.17 13.96 -14.15
N VAL A 4 1.21 13.31 -13.65
CA VAL A 4 1.08 12.10 -12.82
C VAL A 4 1.24 12.51 -11.37
N ILE A 5 0.21 12.24 -10.57
CA ILE A 5 0.09 12.70 -9.19
C ILE A 5 0.04 11.48 -8.26
N PRO A 6 0.94 11.38 -7.27
CA PRO A 6 0.82 10.39 -6.21
C PRO A 6 -0.27 10.81 -5.22
N ILE A 7 -1.10 9.84 -4.83
CA ILE A 7 -2.16 10.00 -3.84
C ILE A 7 -1.93 8.96 -2.74
N LEU A 8 -1.95 9.41 -1.48
CA LEU A 8 -1.92 8.55 -0.30
C LEU A 8 -3.35 8.23 0.17
N LEU A 9 -3.66 6.94 0.28
CA LEU A 9 -4.91 6.41 0.80
C LEU A 9 -4.68 5.67 2.12
N LEU A 10 -5.12 6.29 3.22
CA LEU A 10 -5.27 5.65 4.54
C LEU A 10 -6.49 4.70 4.60
N PRO A 11 -6.61 3.84 5.63
CA PRO A 11 -7.67 2.82 5.74
C PRO A 11 -9.10 3.35 5.57
N LYS A 12 -9.41 4.54 6.11
CA LYS A 12 -10.71 5.18 5.93
C LYS A 12 -11.06 5.54 4.47
N HIS A 13 -10.05 5.72 3.62
CA HIS A 13 -10.25 6.08 2.21
C HIS A 13 -10.53 4.85 1.34
N VAL A 14 -10.11 3.67 1.78
CA VAL A 14 -10.31 2.40 1.07
C VAL A 14 -11.56 1.64 1.52
N THR A 15 -12.32 2.21 2.45
CA THR A 15 -13.67 1.73 2.76
C THR A 15 -14.61 2.04 1.58
N PRO A 16 -15.32 1.02 1.03
CA PRO A 16 -16.26 1.23 -0.05
C PRO A 16 -17.43 2.13 0.37
N THR A 17 -17.46 3.33 -0.16
CA THR A 17 -18.59 4.26 -0.08
C THR A 17 -18.98 4.68 -1.50
N PRO A 18 -20.20 5.19 -1.75
CA PRO A 18 -20.57 5.69 -3.08
C PRO A 18 -19.58 6.72 -3.65
N PHE A 19 -18.93 7.50 -2.78
CA PHE A 19 -17.93 8.50 -3.17
C PHE A 19 -16.58 7.90 -3.56
N ASN A 20 -16.07 6.92 -2.81
CA ASN A 20 -14.74 6.35 -3.04
C ASN A 20 -14.76 5.16 -4.02
N LEU A 21 -15.93 4.52 -4.21
CA LEU A 21 -16.07 3.32 -5.04
C LEU A 21 -15.51 3.46 -6.47
N PRO A 22 -15.66 4.59 -7.19
CA PRO A 22 -15.07 4.74 -8.51
C PRO A 22 -13.53 4.60 -8.50
N LEU A 23 -12.85 5.22 -7.53
CA LEU A 23 -11.40 5.10 -7.37
C LEU A 23 -10.99 3.67 -7.02
N LEU A 24 -11.70 3.04 -6.08
CA LEU A 24 -11.38 1.67 -5.66
C LEU A 24 -11.58 0.65 -6.79
N LYS A 25 -12.61 0.84 -7.64
CA LYS A 25 -12.79 0.04 -8.86
C LYS A 25 -11.67 0.27 -9.88
N ALA A 26 -11.19 1.50 -10.02
CA ALA A 26 -10.06 1.80 -10.90
C ALA A 26 -8.76 1.12 -10.41
N ILE A 27 -8.50 1.13 -9.10
CA ILE A 27 -7.37 0.42 -8.47
C ILE A 27 -7.51 -1.10 -8.69
N GLN A 28 -8.69 -1.67 -8.40
CA GLN A 28 -9.00 -3.08 -8.61
C GLN A 28 -8.75 -3.49 -10.07
N LYS A 29 -9.17 -2.66 -11.03
CA LYS A 29 -8.96 -2.90 -12.45
C LYS A 29 -7.46 -2.97 -12.77
N VAL A 30 -6.66 -2.00 -12.34
CA VAL A 30 -5.21 -1.99 -12.59
C VAL A 30 -4.52 -3.19 -11.97
N LEU A 31 -4.89 -3.59 -10.75
CA LEU A 31 -4.39 -4.79 -10.09
C LEU A 31 -4.67 -6.05 -10.91
N ASN A 32 -5.94 -6.25 -11.27
CA ASN A 32 -6.36 -7.44 -12.01
C ASN A 32 -5.77 -7.49 -13.42
N ASP A 33 -5.67 -6.35 -14.11
CA ASP A 33 -5.09 -6.26 -15.45
C ASP A 33 -3.58 -6.51 -15.41
N SER A 34 -2.86 -5.90 -14.47
CA SER A 34 -1.42 -6.10 -14.28
C SER A 34 -1.11 -7.56 -13.91
N TYR A 35 -1.87 -8.14 -12.99
CA TYR A 35 -1.70 -9.54 -12.61
C TYR A 35 -2.00 -10.47 -13.77
N THR A 36 -3.11 -10.26 -14.50
CA THR A 36 -3.48 -11.07 -15.66
C THR A 36 -2.42 -10.98 -16.76
N ALA A 37 -1.92 -9.77 -17.07
CA ALA A 37 -0.88 -9.58 -18.07
C ALA A 37 0.43 -10.30 -17.67
N THR A 38 0.82 -10.21 -16.40
CA THR A 38 2.03 -10.86 -15.90
C THR A 38 1.87 -12.38 -15.87
N TYR A 39 0.71 -12.88 -15.44
CA TYR A 39 0.37 -14.31 -15.45
C TYR A 39 0.41 -14.89 -16.86
N CYS A 40 -0.15 -14.20 -17.85
CA CYS A 40 -0.13 -14.67 -19.23
C CYS A 40 1.28 -14.63 -19.84
N ALA A 41 2.13 -13.68 -19.45
CA ALA A 41 3.50 -13.57 -19.95
C ALA A 41 4.48 -14.54 -19.28
N TYR A 42 4.28 -14.82 -17.99
CA TYR A 42 5.20 -15.59 -17.14
C TYR A 42 4.45 -16.58 -16.23
N PRO A 43 3.67 -17.53 -16.77
CA PRO A 43 2.83 -18.43 -15.98
C PRO A 43 3.64 -19.28 -14.99
N GLU A 44 4.90 -19.56 -15.27
CA GLU A 44 5.82 -20.32 -14.40
C GLU A 44 6.06 -19.66 -13.04
N ILE A 45 5.91 -18.34 -12.93
CA ILE A 45 6.10 -17.60 -11.68
C ILE A 45 4.89 -17.78 -10.74
N PHE A 46 3.71 -18.03 -11.30
CA PHE A 46 2.44 -18.07 -10.55
C PHE A 46 1.95 -19.49 -10.24
N GLY A 47 2.59 -20.51 -10.82
CA GLY A 47 2.18 -21.91 -10.66
C GLY A 47 0.74 -22.13 -11.17
N THR A 48 -0.09 -22.78 -10.36
CA THR A 48 -1.50 -23.10 -10.71
C THR A 48 -2.51 -22.07 -10.18
N SER A 49 -2.06 -21.02 -9.48
CA SER A 49 -2.94 -20.13 -8.74
C SER A 49 -3.03 -18.76 -9.42
N HIS A 50 -4.22 -18.47 -9.94
CA HIS A 50 -4.53 -17.17 -10.51
C HIS A 50 -5.38 -16.37 -9.53
N LEU A 51 -4.73 -15.49 -8.77
CA LEU A 51 -5.40 -14.64 -7.79
C LEU A 51 -5.96 -13.38 -8.47
N ARG A 52 -7.23 -13.08 -8.24
CA ARG A 52 -7.84 -11.80 -8.62
C ARG A 52 -8.45 -11.16 -7.39
N MET A 53 -8.40 -9.84 -7.35
CA MET A 53 -9.16 -9.06 -6.40
C MET A 53 -10.62 -9.04 -6.87
N ALA A 54 -11.49 -9.71 -6.12
CA ALA A 54 -12.90 -9.90 -6.49
C ALA A 54 -13.78 -8.70 -6.11
N ASP A 55 -13.48 -8.08 -4.97
CA ASP A 55 -14.23 -6.94 -4.42
C ASP A 55 -13.25 -5.84 -4.02
N PRO A 56 -13.47 -4.56 -4.43
CA PRO A 56 -12.70 -3.42 -3.94
C PRO A 56 -12.55 -3.34 -2.41
N ALA A 57 -13.52 -3.87 -1.64
CA ALA A 57 -13.44 -3.96 -0.18
C ALA A 57 -12.20 -4.71 0.32
N GLN A 58 -11.70 -5.68 -0.45
CA GLN A 58 -10.51 -6.47 -0.10
C GLN A 58 -9.26 -5.61 0.08
N LEU A 59 -9.23 -4.38 -0.47
CA LEU A 59 -8.08 -3.48 -0.28
C LEU A 59 -7.92 -3.08 1.18
N ALA A 60 -9.03 -2.88 1.89
CA ALA A 60 -9.02 -2.57 3.32
C ALA A 60 -8.47 -3.75 4.13
N ASP A 61 -8.87 -4.97 3.79
CA ASP A 61 -8.39 -6.20 4.44
C ASP A 61 -6.88 -6.42 4.20
N ILE A 62 -6.42 -6.09 2.98
CA ILE A 62 -5.02 -6.21 2.58
C ILE A 62 -4.13 -5.28 3.41
N ILE A 63 -4.53 -4.02 3.62
CA ILE A 63 -3.69 -3.04 4.33
C ILE A 63 -3.85 -3.08 5.85
N GLY A 64 -5.02 -3.49 6.36
CA GLY A 64 -5.32 -3.48 7.78
C GLY A 64 -5.48 -2.06 8.36
N ALA A 65 -5.52 -1.97 9.70
CA ALA A 65 -5.82 -0.72 10.41
C ALA A 65 -4.68 0.31 10.39
N ASP A 66 -3.43 -0.14 10.27
CA ASP A 66 -2.23 0.70 10.34
C ASP A 66 -1.51 0.84 8.99
N GLY A 67 -2.03 0.19 7.95
CA GLY A 67 -1.46 0.24 6.61
C GLY A 67 -1.89 1.45 5.79
N PHE A 68 -1.40 1.53 4.56
CA PHE A 68 -1.75 2.57 3.60
C PHE A 68 -1.60 2.10 2.17
N THR A 69 -2.11 2.87 1.20
CA THR A 69 -1.93 2.62 -0.23
C THR A 69 -1.46 3.88 -0.94
N ILE A 70 -0.46 3.74 -1.81
CA ILE A 70 -0.06 4.76 -2.78
C ILE A 70 -0.70 4.46 -4.12
N VAL A 71 -1.30 5.47 -4.74
CA VAL A 71 -1.89 5.40 -6.07
C VAL A 71 -1.31 6.50 -6.94
N LEU A 72 -0.79 6.16 -8.13
CA LEU A 72 -0.40 7.14 -9.13
C LEU A 72 -1.56 7.40 -10.08
N VAL A 73 -2.01 8.64 -10.17
CA VAL A 73 -3.13 9.04 -11.03
C VAL A 73 -2.65 10.01 -12.11
N ARG A 74 -3.02 9.76 -13.36
CA ARG A 74 -2.88 10.72 -14.45
C ARG A 74 -4.07 11.66 -14.46
N VAL A 75 -3.80 12.95 -14.43
CA VAL A 75 -4.81 13.98 -14.61
C VAL A 75 -4.56 14.69 -15.94
N THR A 76 -5.58 14.71 -16.80
CA THR A 76 -5.57 15.51 -18.03
C THR A 76 -6.47 16.74 -17.85
N SER A 77 -5.85 17.92 -17.88
CA SER A 77 -6.56 19.20 -17.97
C SER A 77 -6.44 19.73 -19.39
N ASP A 78 -7.60 20.05 -19.98
CA ASP A 78 -7.73 20.59 -21.32
C ASP A 78 -8.04 22.10 -21.20
N GLY A 79 -6.98 22.91 -21.12
CA GLY A 79 -7.06 24.37 -21.03
C GLY A 79 -7.37 24.93 -19.63
N ALA A 80 -6.99 26.19 -19.43
CA ALA A 80 -6.82 26.85 -18.12
C ALA A 80 -8.08 26.98 -17.23
N ASP A 81 -9.29 26.71 -17.75
CA ASP A 81 -10.56 27.02 -17.09
C ASP A 81 -11.58 25.87 -17.05
N GLN A 82 -11.18 24.61 -17.28
CA GLN A 82 -12.10 23.46 -17.20
C GLN A 82 -11.68 22.44 -16.13
N GLN A 83 -12.69 21.92 -15.41
CA GLN A 83 -12.54 20.83 -14.44
C GLN A 83 -11.72 19.67 -15.02
N PRO A 84 -10.83 19.02 -14.24
CA PRO A 84 -10.05 17.89 -14.72
C PRO A 84 -10.98 16.79 -15.24
N GLN A 85 -10.89 16.48 -16.54
CA GLN A 85 -11.88 15.62 -17.22
C GLN A 85 -11.56 14.12 -17.12
N LEU A 86 -10.30 13.74 -16.89
CA LEU A 86 -9.93 12.32 -16.79
C LEU A 86 -8.89 12.10 -15.69
N CYS A 87 -9.25 11.29 -14.71
CA CYS A 87 -8.36 10.72 -13.70
C CYS A 87 -8.18 9.23 -13.99
N GLU A 88 -7.01 8.84 -14.48
CA GLU A 88 -6.68 7.44 -14.76
C GLU A 88 -5.71 6.92 -13.69
N VAL A 89 -6.03 5.80 -13.04
CA VAL A 89 -5.08 5.11 -12.16
C VAL A 89 -4.04 4.40 -13.03
N LEU A 90 -2.76 4.71 -12.81
CA LEU A 90 -1.65 4.16 -13.57
C LEU A 90 -0.88 3.08 -12.82
N ALA A 91 -0.75 3.24 -11.50
CA ALA A 91 -0.02 2.31 -10.66
C ALA A 91 -0.51 2.39 -9.22
N THR A 92 -0.28 1.32 -8.47
CA THR A 92 -0.64 1.22 -7.05
C THR A 92 0.38 0.38 -6.29
N GLY A 93 0.51 0.65 -5.00
CA GLY A 93 1.25 -0.19 -4.06
C GLY A 93 0.72 0.03 -2.66
N SER A 94 0.34 -1.05 -2.00
CA SER A 94 -0.17 -1.04 -0.64
C SER A 94 0.89 -1.51 0.34
N VAL A 95 0.80 -1.02 1.57
CA VAL A 95 1.69 -1.38 2.66
C VAL A 95 0.85 -1.82 3.83
N LYS A 96 1.14 -3.01 4.33
CA LYS A 96 0.67 -3.49 5.63
C LYS A 96 1.76 -3.22 6.66
N ASP A 97 1.44 -2.44 7.69
CA ASP A 97 2.34 -2.17 8.81
C ASP A 97 2.18 -3.28 9.87
N PHE A 98 3.31 -3.90 10.24
CA PHE A 98 3.31 -4.96 11.25
C PHE A 98 3.65 -4.48 12.66
N GLY A 99 4.09 -3.24 12.82
CA GLY A 99 4.63 -2.75 14.09
C GLY A 99 6.10 -3.17 14.28
N GLU A 100 6.59 -2.93 15.50
CA GLU A 100 7.92 -3.32 15.94
C GLU A 100 7.95 -4.81 16.30
N GLY A 101 9.06 -5.47 15.99
CA GLY A 101 9.35 -6.80 16.53
C GLY A 101 10.70 -7.34 16.09
N ASP A 102 11.06 -8.48 16.66
CA ASP A 102 12.36 -9.12 16.47
C ASP A 102 12.65 -9.51 15.02
N VAL A 103 13.91 -9.42 14.59
CA VAL A 103 14.34 -9.93 13.28
C VAL A 103 14.27 -11.48 13.25
N GLU A 104 13.20 -12.04 12.71
CA GLU A 104 12.98 -13.46 12.38
C GLU A 104 12.72 -13.64 10.86
N THR A 105 12.38 -14.85 10.41
CA THR A 105 12.12 -15.11 8.97
C THR A 105 10.69 -14.77 8.54
N TYR A 106 10.51 -14.20 7.34
CA TYR A 106 9.22 -13.76 6.78
C TYR A 106 8.07 -14.79 6.91
N ALA A 107 8.38 -16.08 6.70
CA ALA A 107 7.40 -17.17 6.80
C ALA A 107 6.85 -17.37 8.22
N GLN A 108 7.60 -17.00 9.26
CA GLN A 108 7.15 -17.02 10.65
C GLN A 108 6.23 -15.84 10.96
N TRP A 109 6.45 -14.69 10.31
CA TRP A 109 5.65 -13.47 10.50
C TRP A 109 4.32 -13.49 9.76
N SER A 110 4.32 -13.93 8.50
CA SER A 110 3.13 -13.92 7.62
C SER A 110 2.04 -14.88 8.11
N LYS A 111 2.41 -16.02 8.69
CA LYS A 111 1.46 -17.06 9.17
C LYS A 111 0.68 -16.66 10.44
N ASN A 112 1.21 -15.75 11.26
CA ASN A 112 0.66 -15.43 12.58
C ASN A 112 -0.38 -14.28 12.58
N ARG A 113 -0.81 -13.77 11.41
CA ARG A 113 -1.59 -12.53 11.31
C ARG A 113 -2.73 -12.54 10.28
N SER A 114 -3.41 -13.67 10.12
CA SER A 114 -4.74 -13.69 9.51
C SER A 114 -5.76 -13.05 10.46
N GLY A 115 -5.97 -11.73 10.31
CA GLY A 115 -7.18 -10.95 10.63
C GLY A 115 -7.80 -10.93 12.04
N SER A 116 -7.76 -12.00 12.82
CA SER A 116 -8.72 -12.23 13.91
C SER A 116 -8.12 -12.56 15.28
N GLU A 117 -6.79 -12.70 15.43
CA GLU A 117 -6.20 -13.23 16.67
C GLU A 117 -5.64 -12.17 17.64
N TRP A 118 -5.59 -10.90 17.25
CA TRP A 118 -4.88 -9.87 18.03
C TRP A 118 -5.65 -9.25 19.20
N GLU A 119 -6.96 -9.45 19.34
CA GLU A 119 -7.68 -8.95 20.53
C GLU A 119 -7.29 -9.70 21.82
N SER A 120 -6.62 -10.86 21.71
CA SER A 120 -6.32 -11.72 22.87
C SER A 120 -4.90 -11.59 23.44
N GLN A 121 -3.93 -10.99 22.72
CA GLN A 121 -2.52 -11.01 23.13
C GLN A 121 -2.04 -9.74 23.84
N VAL A 122 -2.77 -8.62 23.72
CA VAL A 122 -2.37 -7.37 24.39
C VAL A 122 -2.51 -7.48 25.92
N GLU A 123 -3.38 -8.37 26.43
CA GLU A 123 -3.55 -8.57 27.88
C GLU A 123 -2.48 -9.46 28.54
N ASN A 124 -1.64 -10.18 27.78
CA ASN A 124 -0.71 -11.18 28.34
C ASN A 124 0.77 -10.78 28.37
N ARG A 125 1.15 -9.54 28.03
CA ARG A 125 2.55 -9.06 28.16
C ARG A 125 2.95 -8.66 29.58
N GLY A 126 2.39 -9.35 30.57
CA GLY A 126 2.57 -9.05 31.99
C GLY A 126 3.08 -10.23 32.78
N HIS A 127 3.99 -11.07 32.26
CA HIS A 127 4.94 -11.91 33.03
C HIS A 127 5.58 -12.92 32.09
N SER A 128 6.91 -12.93 31.96
CA SER A 128 7.73 -14.16 31.90
C SER A 128 9.22 -13.85 31.71
N GLY A 129 10.02 -14.23 32.72
CA GLY A 129 11.22 -15.04 32.52
C GLY A 129 12.44 -14.40 31.88
N GLY A 130 13.43 -14.06 32.71
CA GLY A 130 14.78 -13.72 32.24
C GLY A 130 15.48 -14.91 31.57
N THR A 131 15.99 -14.67 30.37
CA THR A 131 17.05 -15.47 29.76
C THR A 131 17.96 -14.50 29.01
N THR A 132 19.26 -14.61 29.25
CA THR A 132 20.33 -13.85 28.60
C THR A 132 20.42 -14.20 27.12
N GLY A 133 19.52 -13.64 26.31
CA GLY A 133 19.60 -13.58 24.86
C GLY A 133 20.09 -12.20 24.45
N ARG A 134 21.05 -12.16 23.52
CA ARG A 134 21.45 -10.96 22.78
C ARG A 134 20.17 -10.20 22.41
N ARG A 135 19.99 -8.96 22.90
CA ARG A 135 18.78 -8.14 22.60
C ARG A 135 18.54 -8.26 21.10
N ALA A 136 17.46 -8.94 20.72
CA ALA A 136 17.05 -8.98 19.34
C ALA A 136 16.80 -7.52 18.93
N GLU A 137 17.37 -7.13 17.80
CA GLU A 137 17.15 -5.80 17.28
C GLU A 137 15.66 -5.73 16.89
N GLU A 138 14.89 -4.90 17.60
CA GLU A 138 13.51 -4.64 17.23
C GLU A 138 13.52 -3.70 16.03
N VAL A 139 12.91 -4.14 14.93
CA VAL A 139 12.79 -3.36 13.70
C VAL A 139 11.32 -3.16 13.37
N GLN A 140 11.01 -2.01 12.77
CA GLN A 140 9.69 -1.78 12.18
C GLN A 140 9.54 -2.65 10.93
N LYS A 141 8.45 -3.42 10.86
CA LYS A 141 8.22 -4.38 9.79
C LYS A 141 7.07 -3.94 8.88
N PHE A 142 7.29 -4.02 7.58
CA PHE A 142 6.30 -3.69 6.56
C PHE A 142 6.22 -4.79 5.50
N GLU A 143 5.02 -5.02 4.95
CA GLU A 143 4.84 -5.81 3.73
C GLU A 143 4.29 -4.92 2.62
N VAL A 144 4.93 -4.96 1.46
CA VAL A 144 4.39 -4.35 0.25
C VAL A 144 3.52 -5.38 -0.46
N THR A 145 2.28 -5.00 -0.71
CA THR A 145 1.23 -5.83 -1.30
C THR A 145 0.38 -4.99 -2.25
N ALA A 146 -0.59 -5.60 -2.95
CA ALA A 146 -1.41 -4.95 -3.98
C ALA A 146 -0.59 -3.98 -4.87
N PHE A 147 0.54 -4.50 -5.37
CA PHE A 147 1.48 -3.74 -6.19
C PHE A 147 1.23 -4.02 -7.67
N ALA A 148 0.92 -2.98 -8.44
CA ALA A 148 0.63 -3.11 -9.86
C ALA A 148 0.96 -1.84 -10.64
N VAL A 149 1.29 -2.04 -11.92
CA VAL A 149 1.44 -0.97 -12.92
C VAL A 149 0.54 -1.33 -14.10
N SER A 150 -0.22 -0.35 -14.59
CA SER A 150 -1.08 -0.50 -15.76
C SER A 150 -0.27 -1.10 -16.92
N PRO A 151 -0.74 -2.19 -17.56
CA PRO A 151 -0.03 -2.84 -18.67
C PRO A 151 0.35 -1.89 -19.82
N HIS A 152 -0.44 -0.83 -20.03
CA HIS A 152 -0.19 0.18 -21.06
C HIS A 152 0.88 1.21 -20.69
N CYS A 153 1.37 1.20 -19.45
CA CYS A 153 2.39 2.11 -18.94
C CYS A 153 3.62 1.36 -18.38
N GLN A 154 3.82 0.10 -18.79
CA GLN A 154 5.00 -0.67 -18.43
C GLN A 154 6.28 0.03 -18.94
N ALA A 155 7.39 -0.18 -18.23
CA ALA A 155 8.69 0.47 -18.47
C ALA A 155 8.75 2.01 -18.29
N ALA A 156 7.66 2.67 -17.91
CA ALA A 156 7.64 4.12 -17.66
C ALA A 156 8.18 4.54 -16.26
N GLY A 157 8.81 3.62 -15.52
CA GLY A 157 9.34 3.90 -14.17
C GLY A 157 8.28 4.05 -13.06
N LEU A 158 6.99 3.87 -13.35
CA LEU A 158 5.89 4.09 -12.40
C LEU A 158 5.95 3.18 -11.17
N GLY A 159 6.37 1.92 -11.34
CA GLY A 159 6.56 1.01 -10.20
C GLY A 159 7.68 1.49 -9.27
N ALA A 160 8.79 1.99 -9.84
CA ALA A 160 9.87 2.57 -9.05
C ALA A 160 9.43 3.85 -8.32
N GLN A 161 8.58 4.67 -8.95
CA GLN A 161 7.99 5.84 -8.32
C GLN A 161 7.10 5.44 -7.13
N VAL A 162 6.21 4.44 -7.27
CA VAL A 162 5.41 3.92 -6.13
C VAL A 162 6.31 3.47 -4.98
N LEU A 163 7.37 2.69 -5.26
CA LEU A 163 8.31 2.25 -4.22
C LEU A 163 9.06 3.40 -3.57
N SER A 164 9.38 4.46 -4.33
CA SER A 164 10.02 5.66 -3.78
C SER A 164 9.10 6.37 -2.79
N GLU A 165 7.81 6.52 -3.11
CA GLU A 165 6.85 7.14 -2.20
C GLU A 165 6.62 6.28 -0.94
N ILE A 166 6.52 4.96 -1.10
CA ILE A 166 6.45 4.03 0.04
C ILE A 166 7.68 4.19 0.92
N LYS A 167 8.89 4.16 0.33
CA LYS A 167 10.15 4.30 1.06
C LYS A 167 10.19 5.61 1.83
N TRP A 168 9.77 6.72 1.22
CA TRP A 168 9.72 8.00 1.90
C TRP A 168 8.78 7.98 3.11
N LEU A 169 7.58 7.39 2.97
CA LEU A 169 6.58 7.31 4.06
C LEU A 169 7.01 6.44 5.24
N VAL A 170 7.67 5.31 4.96
CA VAL A 170 8.12 4.37 6.00
C VAL A 170 9.46 4.79 6.61
N SER A 171 10.21 5.67 5.97
CA SER A 171 11.46 6.20 6.52
C SER A 171 11.18 6.99 7.80
N SER A 172 11.92 6.68 8.85
CA SER A 172 11.78 7.35 10.14
C SER A 172 12.42 8.74 10.15
N ASP A 173 11.77 9.68 10.81
CA ASP A 173 12.41 10.88 11.36
C ASP A 173 12.58 10.74 12.88
N SER A 174 12.91 11.83 13.58
CA SER A 174 13.10 11.83 15.04
C SER A 174 11.88 11.35 15.84
N ASN A 175 10.70 11.28 15.23
CA ASN A 175 9.44 10.87 15.85
C ASN A 175 8.92 9.50 15.35
N GLY A 176 9.71 8.77 14.55
CA GLY A 176 9.31 7.49 13.96
C GLY A 176 8.91 7.61 12.48
N PRO A 177 8.27 6.57 11.90
CA PRO A 177 7.86 6.58 10.49
C PRO A 177 6.96 7.76 10.15
N ARG A 178 7.26 8.48 9.05
CA ARG A 178 6.51 9.70 8.64
C ARG A 178 5.01 9.47 8.52
N VAL A 179 4.59 8.27 8.13
CA VAL A 179 3.17 7.89 8.03
C VAL A 179 2.42 8.06 9.36
N ARG A 180 3.07 7.88 10.53
CA ARG A 180 2.43 8.05 11.85
C ARG A 180 2.05 9.51 12.15
N ASN A 181 2.75 10.47 11.53
CA ASN A 181 2.46 11.89 11.64
C ASN A 181 1.33 12.33 10.69
N ILE A 182 0.91 11.46 9.76
CA ILE A 182 -0.18 11.73 8.82
C ILE A 182 -1.48 11.24 9.45
N THR A 183 -2.17 12.13 10.15
CA THR A 183 -3.48 11.84 10.72
C THR A 183 -4.55 11.74 9.63
N ALA A 184 -5.61 10.98 9.94
CA ALA A 184 -6.81 10.88 9.11
C ALA A 184 -7.37 12.26 8.75
N ASP A 185 -7.34 13.25 9.64
CA ASP A 185 -7.92 14.58 9.40
C ASP A 185 -7.14 15.44 8.39
N ASN A 186 -5.97 14.99 7.93
CA ASN A 186 -5.36 15.54 6.74
C ASN A 186 -6.16 15.07 5.52
N GLU A 187 -7.06 15.93 5.03
CA GLU A 187 -7.72 15.80 3.74
C GLU A 187 -6.74 15.25 2.71
N VAL A 188 -7.17 14.17 2.02
CA VAL A 188 -6.49 13.48 0.91
C VAL A 188 -5.23 14.21 0.49
N LEU A 189 -4.07 13.75 0.98
CA LEU A 189 -2.78 14.42 0.76
C LEU A 189 -2.43 14.31 -0.74
N ILE A 190 -2.98 15.23 -1.53
CA ILE A 190 -2.64 15.49 -2.92
C ILE A 190 -1.47 16.46 -2.87
N ARG A 191 -0.24 15.94 -2.74
CA ARG A 191 0.99 16.56 -3.32
C ARG A 191 2.25 15.74 -3.05
N GLY A 192 3.01 15.60 -4.14
CA GLY A 192 4.41 15.16 -4.29
C GLY A 192 5.20 14.88 -3.02
N LEU A 193 5.48 13.61 -2.79
CA LEU A 193 6.24 13.10 -1.65
C LEU A 193 7.73 12.84 -1.97
N GLY A 194 8.24 13.31 -3.12
CA GLY A 194 9.66 13.10 -3.44
C GLY A 194 10.27 13.74 -4.70
N LEU A 195 9.59 14.65 -5.40
CA LEU A 195 10.21 15.37 -6.52
C LEU A 195 10.85 16.67 -6.02
N TRP A 196 12.08 16.56 -5.52
CA TRP A 196 13.01 17.70 -5.50
C TRP A 196 13.68 17.74 -6.88
N TYR A 197 13.63 18.92 -7.50
CA TYR A 197 14.48 19.27 -8.64
C TYR A 197 15.96 19.08 -8.33
#